data_AF-A0A7X9PDY6-F1
#
_entry.id   AF-A0A7X9PDY6-F1
#
_cell.length_a   1.000
_cell.length_b   1.000
_cell.length_c   1.000
_cell.angle_alpha   90.00
_cell.angle_beta   90.00
_cell.angle_gamma   90.00
#
_symmetry.space_group_name_H-M   'P 1'
#
loop_
_entity.id
_entity.type
_entity.pdbx_description
1 polymer ?
#
loop_
_entity_poly.entity_id
_entity_poly.type
_entity_poly.pdbx_seq_one_letter_code
_entity_poly.pdbx_strand_id
1 'polypeptide(L)'
;MMQTGLMIILIGAGALVLAAVLTLILVKVFTDKFKAEQQAQADNVIKAAVEKAKTVEIEARDKALKVMQDSEAEVQRRRSDILREDDRLQKRRAELDHRIERLEQREQNLNKRQSAMDKRANDIEKMYSDQLEELQRISQMSMDEAKQVLLGEAEKEARNDMARIIRQIESEARAEGEKRAREIISDAIQRVASEHVVSVSTSIVSLPNEEMKGRIVGRNGRNIR
;
A
#
# COMPACT_ATOMS: atom_id res chain seq x y z
N MET A 1 -28.15 140.47 6.58
CA MET A 1 -27.76 139.51 7.64
C MET A 1 -28.31 138.09 7.47
N MET A 2 -29.40 137.83 6.72
CA MET A 2 -29.92 136.46 6.56
C MET A 2 -29.18 135.56 5.53
N GLN A 3 -28.51 136.13 4.51
CA GLN A 3 -27.80 135.33 3.49
C GLN A 3 -26.49 134.69 3.97
N THR A 4 -25.78 135.31 4.92
CA THR A 4 -24.53 134.77 5.47
C THR A 4 -24.75 133.58 6.40
N GLY A 5 -25.88 133.53 7.13
CA GLY A 5 -26.25 132.40 7.97
C GLY A 5 -26.58 131.13 7.17
N LEU A 6 -27.22 131.28 6.01
CA LEU A 6 -27.61 130.15 5.15
C LEU A 6 -26.40 129.48 4.46
N MET A 7 -25.38 130.27 4.10
CA MET A 7 -24.08 129.77 3.59
C MET A 7 -23.32 128.93 4.62
N ILE A 8 -23.28 129.35 5.88
CA ILE A 8 -22.58 128.61 6.95
C ILE A 8 -23.27 127.26 7.23
N ILE A 9 -24.61 127.22 7.19
CA ILE A 9 -25.38 125.98 7.36
C ILE A 9 -25.14 125.01 6.20
N LEU A 10 -25.08 125.50 4.95
CA LEU A 10 -24.80 124.67 3.77
C LEU A 10 -23.37 124.09 3.78
N ILE A 11 -22.37 124.88 4.17
CA ILE A 11 -20.98 124.40 4.29
C ILE A 11 -20.86 123.38 5.43
N GLY A 12 -21.51 123.62 6.58
CA GLY A 12 -21.55 122.67 7.70
C GLY A 12 -22.24 121.35 7.33
N ALA A 13 -23.36 121.41 6.62
CA ALA A 13 -24.05 120.22 6.11
C ALA A 13 -23.20 119.47 5.07
N GLY A 14 -22.52 120.18 4.17
CA GLY A 14 -21.60 119.59 3.19
C GLY A 14 -20.40 118.90 3.86
N ALA A 15 -19.82 119.51 4.90
CA ALA A 15 -18.74 118.91 5.68
C ALA A 15 -19.18 117.67 6.44
N LEU A 16 -20.40 117.67 7.00
CA LEU A 16 -20.99 116.49 7.66
C LEU A 16 -21.22 115.34 6.68
N VAL A 17 -21.74 115.63 5.47
CA VAL A 17 -21.94 114.61 4.44
C VAL A 17 -20.60 114.06 3.96
N LEU A 18 -19.59 114.91 3.73
CA LEU A 18 -18.24 114.47 3.38
C LEU A 18 -17.61 113.59 4.48
N ALA A 19 -17.73 114.00 5.74
CA ALA A 19 -17.23 113.22 6.87
C ALA A 19 -17.92 111.85 6.98
N ALA A 20 -19.26 111.81 6.81
CA ALA A 20 -20.04 110.58 6.82
C ALA A 20 -19.67 109.63 5.67
N VAL A 21 -19.48 110.17 4.46
CA VAL A 21 -19.05 109.38 3.29
C VAL A 21 -17.63 108.85 3.49
N LEU A 22 -16.70 109.67 4.01
CA LEU A 22 -15.34 109.24 4.33
C LEU A 22 -15.32 108.16 5.42
N THR A 23 -16.15 108.28 6.46
CA THR A 23 -16.24 107.24 7.50
C THR A 23 -16.82 105.94 6.95
N LEU A 24 -17.86 106.00 6.11
CA LEU A 24 -18.42 104.80 5.48
C LEU A 24 -17.40 104.10 4.57
N ILE A 25 -16.62 104.85 3.79
CA ILE A 25 -15.58 104.29 2.92
C ILE A 25 -14.46 103.67 3.77
N LEU A 26 -13.97 104.37 4.81
CA LEU A 26 -12.94 103.83 5.70
C LEU A 26 -13.41 102.58 6.44
N VAL A 27 -14.62 102.60 7.01
CA VAL A 27 -15.21 101.43 7.70
C VAL A 27 -15.33 100.27 6.73
N LYS A 28 -15.84 100.50 5.51
CA LYS A 28 -15.96 99.44 4.50
C LYS A 28 -14.61 98.82 4.14
N VAL A 29 -13.61 99.64 3.84
CA VAL A 29 -12.24 99.18 3.51
C VAL A 29 -11.60 98.43 4.68
N PHE A 30 -11.74 98.92 5.92
CA PHE A 30 -11.23 98.23 7.10
C PHE A 30 -11.97 96.92 7.36
N THR A 31 -13.30 96.88 7.20
CA THR A 31 -14.08 95.65 7.39
C THR A 31 -13.80 94.62 6.31
N ASP A 32 -13.59 95.03 5.07
CA ASP A 32 -13.28 94.14 3.96
C ASP A 32 -11.86 93.58 4.11
N LYS A 33 -10.89 94.41 4.52
CA LYS A 33 -9.53 93.95 4.87
C LYS A 33 -9.54 92.98 6.05
N PHE A 34 -10.27 93.31 7.12
CA PHE A 34 -10.37 92.43 8.30
C PHE A 34 -11.05 91.10 7.95
N LYS A 35 -12.13 91.12 7.15
CA LYS A 35 -12.78 89.90 6.66
C LYS A 35 -11.85 89.07 5.77
N ALA A 36 -11.11 89.71 4.88
CA ALA A 36 -10.14 89.02 4.02
C ALA A 36 -9.01 88.38 4.83
N GLU A 37 -8.52 89.06 5.87
CA GLU A 37 -7.51 88.52 6.78
C GLU A 37 -8.05 87.35 7.61
N GLN A 38 -9.27 87.46 8.14
CA GLN A 38 -9.93 86.36 8.86
C GLN A 38 -10.21 85.15 7.95
N GLN A 39 -10.64 85.38 6.69
CA GLN A 39 -10.79 84.31 5.71
C GLN A 39 -9.45 83.66 5.39
N ALA A 40 -8.38 84.43 5.19
CA ALA A 40 -7.05 83.89 4.97
C ALA A 40 -6.55 83.06 6.17
N GLN A 41 -6.81 83.51 7.40
CA GLN A 41 -6.48 82.74 8.61
C GLN A 41 -7.31 81.45 8.69
N ALA A 42 -8.61 81.51 8.43
CA ALA A 42 -9.47 80.32 8.42
C ALA A 42 -9.02 79.32 7.34
N ASP A 43 -8.70 79.79 6.13
CA ASP A 43 -8.19 78.97 5.04
C ASP A 43 -6.84 78.33 5.39
N ASN A 44 -5.95 79.06 6.06
CA ASN A 44 -4.67 78.54 6.52
C ASN A 44 -4.86 77.47 7.61
N VAL A 45 -5.79 77.66 8.54
CA VAL A 45 -6.12 76.65 9.56
C VAL A 45 -6.69 75.39 8.90
N ILE A 46 -7.59 75.53 7.93
CA ILE A 46 -8.16 74.40 7.18
C ILE A 46 -7.06 73.67 6.41
N LYS A 47 -6.19 74.41 5.68
CA LYS A 47 -5.05 73.81 4.95
C LYS A 47 -4.12 73.06 5.89
N ALA A 48 -3.72 73.66 7.00
CA ALA A 48 -2.87 73.01 8.00
C ALA A 48 -3.54 71.77 8.61
N ALA A 49 -4.85 71.82 8.86
CA ALA A 49 -5.61 70.67 9.35
C ALA A 49 -5.68 69.53 8.31
N VAL A 50 -5.88 69.86 7.03
CA VAL A 50 -5.90 68.89 5.92
C VAL A 50 -4.53 68.26 5.73
N GLU A 51 -3.45 69.06 5.75
CA GLU A 51 -2.09 68.54 5.68
C GLU A 51 -1.78 67.62 6.86
N LYS A 52 -2.13 68.03 8.09
CA LYS A 52 -1.93 67.21 9.29
C LYS A 52 -2.76 65.93 9.26
N ALA A 53 -3.99 65.98 8.76
CA ALA A 53 -4.82 64.79 8.59
C ALA A 53 -4.18 63.83 7.59
N LYS A 54 -3.67 64.36 6.47
CA LYS A 54 -2.97 63.57 5.44
C LYS A 54 -1.68 62.95 5.98
N THR A 55 -0.88 63.68 6.76
CA THR A 55 0.34 63.11 7.37
C THR A 55 0.00 62.01 8.37
N VAL A 56 -1.01 62.22 9.22
CA VAL A 56 -1.48 61.19 10.17
C VAL A 56 -2.00 59.96 9.43
N GLU A 57 -2.73 60.14 8.33
CA GLU A 57 -3.20 59.03 7.51
C GLU A 57 -2.05 58.25 6.87
N ILE A 58 -1.04 58.94 6.32
CA ILE A 58 0.15 58.30 5.76
C ILE A 58 0.92 57.53 6.84
N GLU A 59 1.19 58.16 7.99
CA GLU A 59 1.86 57.49 9.10
C GLU A 59 1.08 56.28 9.62
N ALA A 60 -0.25 56.36 9.68
CA ALA A 60 -1.10 55.26 10.09
C ALA A 60 -1.03 54.11 9.06
N ARG A 61 -1.05 54.42 7.76
CA ARG A 61 -0.88 53.43 6.69
C ARG A 61 0.51 52.79 6.73
N ASP A 62 1.56 53.57 6.92
CA ASP A 62 2.93 53.05 7.01
C ASP A 62 3.11 52.13 8.23
N LYS A 63 2.56 52.52 9.39
CA LYS A 63 2.55 51.66 10.59
C LYS A 63 1.75 50.38 10.35
N ALA A 64 0.58 50.48 9.71
CA ALA A 64 -0.23 49.31 9.39
C ALA A 64 0.50 48.35 8.44
N LEU A 65 1.13 48.88 7.38
CA LEU A 65 1.94 48.10 6.44
C LEU A 65 3.11 47.43 7.14
N LYS A 66 3.81 48.15 8.02
CA LYS A 66 4.93 47.57 8.80
C LYS A 66 4.46 46.44 9.70
N VAL A 67 3.35 46.62 10.43
CA VAL A 67 2.77 45.57 11.28
C VAL A 67 2.35 44.36 10.44
N MET A 68 1.77 44.57 9.26
CA MET A 68 1.41 43.48 8.35
C MET A 68 2.66 42.71 7.87
N GLN A 69 3.71 43.42 7.45
CA GLN A 69 4.96 42.80 7.01
C GLN A 69 5.65 42.02 8.13
N ASP A 70 5.73 42.59 9.33
CA ASP A 70 6.33 41.93 10.49
C ASP A 70 5.52 40.68 10.88
N SER A 71 4.19 40.77 10.84
CA SER A 71 3.30 39.64 11.12
C SER A 71 3.43 38.55 10.06
N GLU A 72 3.48 38.90 8.77
CA GLU A 72 3.66 37.93 7.69
C GLU A 72 5.02 37.23 7.79
N ALA A 73 6.09 37.97 8.08
CA ALA A 73 7.41 37.40 8.31
C ALA A 73 7.44 36.46 9.54
N GLU A 74 6.73 36.80 10.62
CA GLU A 74 6.58 35.92 11.77
C GLU A 74 5.80 34.65 11.43
N VAL A 75 4.68 34.76 10.71
CA VAL A 75 3.87 33.61 10.27
C VAL A 75 4.69 32.68 9.38
N GLN A 76 5.48 33.22 8.45
CA GLN A 76 6.34 32.40 7.59
C GLN A 76 7.44 31.68 8.38
N ARG A 77 8.06 32.35 9.36
CA ARG A 77 9.04 31.72 10.26
C ARG A 77 8.40 30.59 11.07
N ARG A 78 7.28 30.86 11.73
CA ARG A 78 6.52 29.85 12.49
C ARG A 78 6.11 28.67 11.60
N ARG A 79 5.67 28.93 10.38
CA ARG A 79 5.31 27.87 9.41
C ARG A 79 6.51 27.01 9.05
N SER A 80 7.67 27.61 8.79
CA SER A 80 8.91 26.88 8.53
C SER A 80 9.32 26.02 9.72
N ASP A 81 9.21 26.54 10.95
CA ASP A 81 9.59 25.81 12.15
C ASP A 81 8.64 24.63 12.41
N ILE A 82 7.33 24.83 12.22
CA ILE A 82 6.33 23.75 12.29
C ILE A 82 6.63 22.65 11.28
N LEU A 83 6.95 22.99 10.02
CA LEU A 83 7.27 22.00 8.99
C LEU A 83 8.53 21.20 9.33
N ARG A 84 9.55 21.84 9.93
CA ARG A 84 10.77 21.15 10.36
C ARG A 84 10.51 20.18 11.51
N GLU A 85 9.71 20.60 12.50
CA GLU A 85 9.32 19.72 13.60
C GLU A 85 8.41 18.58 13.12
N ASP A 86 7.52 18.82 12.15
CA ASP A 86 6.70 17.76 11.57
C ASP A 86 7.55 16.71 10.85
N ASP A 87 8.52 17.12 10.01
CA ASP A 87 9.47 16.21 9.34
C ASP A 87 10.28 15.40 10.37
N ARG A 88 10.74 16.06 11.44
CA ARG A 88 11.45 15.38 12.54
C ARG A 88 10.56 14.36 13.26
N LEU A 89 9.30 14.69 13.51
CA LEU A 89 8.34 13.79 14.13
C LEU A 89 8.01 12.61 13.21
N GLN A 90 7.84 12.85 11.91
CA GLN A 90 7.61 11.78 10.92
C GLN A 90 8.78 10.80 10.86
N LYS A 91 10.02 11.30 10.81
CA LYS A 91 11.23 10.45 10.88
C LYS A 91 11.27 9.61 12.15
N ARG A 92 10.98 10.23 13.31
CA ARG A 92 10.96 9.52 14.59
C ARG A 92 9.85 8.46 14.66
N ARG A 93 8.68 8.71 14.05
CA ARG A 93 7.61 7.71 13.94
C ARG A 93 8.06 6.52 13.09
N ALA A 94 8.62 6.76 11.91
CA ALA A 94 9.13 5.69 11.04
C ALA A 94 10.24 4.86 11.73
N GLU A 95 11.15 5.50 12.46
CA GLU A 95 12.16 4.81 13.26
C GLU A 95 11.56 3.94 14.37
N LEU A 96 10.50 4.43 15.03
CA LEU A 96 9.79 3.66 16.05
C LEU A 96 9.04 2.48 15.45
N ASP A 97 8.36 2.64 14.32
CA ASP A 97 7.67 1.57 13.62
C ASP A 97 8.66 0.45 13.22
N HIS A 98 9.80 0.80 12.65
CA HIS A 98 10.87 -0.17 12.37
C HIS A 98 11.42 -0.84 13.64
N ARG A 99 11.47 -0.13 14.77
CA ARG A 99 11.90 -0.72 16.04
C ARG A 99 10.87 -1.71 16.57
N ILE A 100 9.58 -1.41 16.44
CA ILE A 100 8.48 -2.29 16.84
C ILE A 100 8.52 -3.58 16.00
N GLU A 101 8.62 -3.46 14.67
CA GLU A 101 8.71 -4.62 13.78
C GLU A 101 9.88 -5.55 14.14
N ARG A 102 11.06 -4.98 14.43
CA ARG A 102 12.22 -5.77 14.88
C ARG A 102 12.00 -6.44 16.23
N LEU A 103 11.28 -5.79 17.16
CA LEU A 103 10.96 -6.36 18.46
C LEU A 103 9.96 -7.51 18.31
N GLU A 104 8.93 -7.36 17.49
CA GLU A 104 7.94 -8.42 17.20
C GLU A 104 8.61 -9.64 16.55
N GLN A 105 9.50 -9.43 15.57
CA GLN A 105 10.28 -10.53 14.98
C GLN A 105 11.16 -11.24 16.02
N ARG A 106 11.80 -10.47 16.91
CA ARG A 106 12.62 -11.04 17.99
C ARG A 106 11.77 -11.82 18.98
N GLU A 107 10.61 -11.32 19.36
CA GLU A 107 9.66 -12.00 20.24
C GLU A 107 9.16 -13.30 19.62
N GLN A 108 8.77 -13.29 18.34
CA GLN A 108 8.35 -14.49 17.63
C GLN A 108 9.47 -15.55 17.60
N ASN A 109 10.72 -15.14 17.37
CA ASN A 109 11.87 -16.04 17.39
C ASN A 109 12.16 -16.59 18.79
N LEU A 110 12.03 -15.77 19.83
CA LEU A 110 12.15 -16.22 21.22
C LEU A 110 11.06 -17.22 21.59
N ASN A 111 9.81 -16.97 21.22
CA ASN A 111 8.69 -17.88 21.46
C ASN A 111 8.87 -19.22 20.75
N LYS A 112 9.36 -19.21 19.49
CA LYS A 112 9.71 -20.45 18.76
C LYS A 112 10.82 -21.23 19.46
N ARG A 113 11.87 -20.53 19.94
CA ARG A 113 12.97 -21.15 20.69
C ARG A 113 12.49 -21.74 22.02
N GLN A 114 11.66 -21.00 22.76
CA GLN A 114 11.10 -21.46 24.02
C GLN A 114 10.27 -22.73 23.81
N SER A 115 9.35 -22.73 22.84
CA SER A 115 8.54 -23.91 22.52
C SER A 115 9.41 -25.12 22.12
N ALA A 116 10.49 -24.91 21.38
CA ALA A 116 11.42 -25.97 21.04
C ALA A 116 12.20 -26.50 22.26
N MET A 117 12.56 -25.62 23.20
CA MET A 117 13.19 -26.01 24.46
C MET A 117 12.23 -26.79 25.36
N ASP A 118 10.98 -26.33 25.49
CA ASP A 118 9.96 -27.00 26.30
C ASP A 118 9.67 -28.41 25.76
N LYS A 119 9.58 -28.57 24.43
CA LYS A 119 9.44 -29.90 23.80
C LYS A 119 10.61 -30.81 24.15
N ARG A 120 11.85 -30.31 24.01
CA ARG A 120 13.04 -31.10 24.36
C ARG A 120 13.09 -31.47 25.83
N ALA A 121 12.69 -30.56 26.72
CA ALA A 121 12.63 -30.83 28.15
C ALA A 121 11.63 -31.97 28.45
N ASN A 122 10.43 -31.90 27.86
CA ASN A 122 9.42 -32.94 28.00
C ASN A 122 9.88 -34.29 27.41
N ASP A 123 10.56 -34.27 26.25
CA ASP A 123 11.11 -35.49 25.64
C ASP A 123 12.18 -36.12 26.54
N ILE A 124 13.06 -35.31 27.14
CA ILE A 124 14.08 -35.78 28.10
C ILE A 124 13.43 -36.39 29.34
N GLU A 125 12.41 -35.72 29.90
CA GLU A 125 11.71 -36.21 31.09
C GLU A 125 10.99 -37.53 30.81
N LYS A 126 10.38 -37.66 29.63
CA LYS A 126 9.78 -38.92 29.17
C LYS A 126 10.83 -40.02 29.00
N MET A 127 11.94 -39.74 28.32
CA MET A 127 13.04 -40.70 28.16
C MET A 127 13.60 -41.16 29.50
N TYR A 128 13.72 -40.25 30.48
CA TYR A 128 14.16 -40.59 31.82
C TYR A 128 13.16 -41.52 32.53
N SER A 129 11.85 -41.23 32.43
CA SER A 129 10.79 -42.10 32.96
C SER A 129 10.84 -43.49 32.32
N ASP A 130 10.91 -43.56 30.99
CA ASP A 130 10.96 -44.82 30.23
C ASP A 130 12.21 -45.63 30.61
N GLN A 131 13.37 -44.99 30.78
CA GLN A 131 14.60 -45.65 31.23
C GLN A 131 14.49 -46.17 32.67
N LEU A 132 13.85 -45.42 33.57
CA LEU A 132 13.65 -45.84 34.95
C LEU A 132 12.75 -47.08 35.04
N GLU A 133 11.65 -47.08 34.28
CA GLU A 133 10.73 -48.22 34.19
C GLU A 133 11.44 -49.46 33.64
N GLU A 134 12.26 -49.28 32.60
CA GLU A 134 13.04 -50.35 32.01
C GLU A 134 14.11 -50.92 32.97
N LEU A 135 14.81 -50.05 33.70
CA LEU A 135 15.76 -50.49 34.72
C LEU A 135 15.07 -51.26 35.84
N GLN A 136 13.89 -50.81 36.29
CA GLN A 136 13.09 -51.55 37.27
C GLN A 136 12.70 -52.93 36.73
N ARG A 137 12.20 -53.00 35.49
CA ARG A 137 11.87 -54.27 34.84
C ARG A 137 13.07 -55.22 34.80
N ILE A 138 14.22 -54.76 34.30
CA ILE A 138 15.44 -55.57 34.21
C ILE A 138 15.91 -56.01 35.60
N SER A 139 15.87 -55.11 36.61
CA SER A 139 16.30 -55.43 37.98
C SER A 139 15.44 -56.47 38.69
N GLN A 140 14.18 -56.64 38.25
CA GLN A 140 13.25 -57.64 38.79
C GLN A 140 13.32 -58.98 38.04
N MET A 141 14.07 -59.09 36.95
CA MET A 141 14.18 -60.31 36.14
C MET A 141 15.33 -61.21 36.60
N SER A 142 15.06 -62.50 36.70
CA SER A 142 16.07 -63.55 36.80
C SER A 142 16.74 -63.81 35.43
N MET A 143 17.91 -64.47 35.41
CA MET A 143 18.59 -64.83 34.14
C MET A 143 17.72 -65.67 33.20
N ASP A 144 16.90 -66.58 33.75
CA ASP A 144 16.05 -67.45 32.94
C ASP A 144 14.86 -66.68 32.33
N GLU A 145 14.27 -65.73 33.06
CA GLU A 145 13.23 -64.84 32.55
C GLU A 145 13.77 -63.91 31.46
N ALA A 146 14.95 -63.31 31.68
CA ALA A 146 15.61 -62.45 30.68
C ALA A 146 15.90 -63.22 29.38
N LYS A 147 16.34 -64.48 29.49
CA LYS A 147 16.58 -65.35 28.34
C LYS A 147 15.29 -65.69 27.60
N GLN A 148 14.19 -65.95 28.30
CA GLN A 148 12.90 -66.20 27.63
C GLN A 148 12.37 -64.97 26.89
N VAL A 149 12.47 -63.79 27.49
CA VAL A 149 12.05 -62.54 26.83
C VAL A 149 12.88 -62.26 25.58
N LEU A 150 14.20 -62.42 25.65
CA LEU A 150 15.09 -62.24 24.49
C LEU A 150 14.75 -63.21 23.35
N LEU A 151 14.55 -64.48 23.67
CA LEU A 151 14.18 -65.49 22.67
C LEU A 151 12.80 -65.22 22.06
N GLY A 152 11.84 -64.74 22.86
CA GLY A 152 10.51 -64.37 22.38
C GLY A 152 10.51 -63.17 21.43
N GLU A 153 11.27 -62.11 21.75
CA GLU A 153 11.39 -60.95 20.84
C GLU A 153 12.17 -61.30 19.57
N ALA A 154 13.23 -62.09 19.67
CA ALA A 154 13.96 -62.59 18.49
C ALA A 154 13.06 -63.45 17.59
N GLU A 155 12.21 -64.31 18.16
CA GLU A 155 11.23 -65.09 17.40
C GLU A 155 10.20 -64.18 16.71
N LYS A 156 9.71 -63.16 17.40
CA LYS A 156 8.72 -62.22 16.87
C LYS A 156 9.28 -61.38 15.73
N GLU A 157 10.51 -60.88 15.88
CA GLU A 157 11.24 -60.16 14.82
C GLU A 157 11.45 -61.07 13.61
N ALA A 158 11.97 -62.28 13.83
CA ALA A 158 12.16 -63.27 12.76
C ALA A 158 10.85 -63.62 12.03
N ARG A 159 9.72 -63.75 12.75
CA ARG A 159 8.40 -63.96 12.14
C ARG A 159 7.95 -62.77 11.30
N ASN A 160 8.19 -61.54 11.73
CA ASN A 160 7.85 -60.34 10.96
C ASN A 160 8.68 -60.23 9.68
N ASP A 161 9.97 -60.53 9.75
CA ASP A 161 10.85 -60.56 8.58
C ASP A 161 10.46 -61.67 7.62
N MET A 162 10.18 -62.87 8.12
CA MET A 162 9.64 -63.96 7.29
C MET A 162 8.32 -63.55 6.63
N ALA A 163 7.42 -62.85 7.33
CA ALA A 163 6.17 -62.38 6.73
C ALA A 163 6.41 -61.36 5.60
N ARG A 164 7.41 -60.49 5.72
CA ARG A 164 7.83 -59.58 4.63
C ARG A 164 8.38 -60.36 3.44
N ILE A 165 9.27 -61.31 3.68
CA ILE A 165 9.87 -62.17 2.64
C ILE A 165 8.78 -62.97 1.92
N ILE A 166 7.85 -63.58 2.65
CA ILE A 166 6.73 -64.34 2.06
C ILE A 166 5.88 -63.44 1.16
N ARG A 167 5.51 -62.23 1.62
CA ARG A 167 4.75 -61.28 0.78
C ARG A 167 5.50 -60.88 -0.49
N GLN A 168 6.82 -60.68 -0.38
CA GLN A 168 7.66 -60.38 -1.53
C GLN A 168 7.69 -61.55 -2.52
N ILE A 169 7.94 -62.77 -2.05
CA ILE A 169 7.95 -63.99 -2.87
C ILE A 169 6.60 -64.21 -3.55
N GLU A 170 5.49 -64.05 -2.83
CA GLU A 170 4.14 -64.16 -3.42
C GLU A 170 3.90 -63.12 -4.51
N SER A 171 4.35 -61.89 -4.32
CA SER A 171 4.24 -60.82 -5.31
C SER A 171 5.06 -61.14 -6.57
N GLU A 172 6.31 -61.59 -6.39
CA GLU A 172 7.18 -62.00 -7.48
C GLU A 172 6.61 -63.19 -8.26
N ALA A 173 6.13 -64.22 -7.54
CA ALA A 173 5.52 -65.40 -8.14
C ALA A 173 4.26 -65.07 -8.95
N ARG A 174 3.41 -64.14 -8.46
CA ARG A 174 2.24 -63.67 -9.22
C ARG A 174 2.64 -62.91 -10.48
N ALA A 175 3.61 -62.01 -10.39
CA ALA A 175 4.08 -61.23 -11.54
C ALA A 175 4.69 -62.13 -12.62
N GLU A 176 5.54 -63.10 -12.24
CA GLU A 176 6.13 -64.07 -13.15
C GLU A 176 5.07 -65.00 -13.75
N GLY A 177 4.09 -65.45 -12.94
CA GLY A 177 2.96 -66.25 -13.41
C GLY A 177 2.11 -65.52 -14.45
N GLU A 178 1.81 -64.24 -14.21
CA GLU A 178 1.05 -63.41 -15.16
C GLU A 178 1.83 -63.20 -16.46
N LYS A 179 3.15 -62.95 -16.37
CA LYS A 179 4.02 -62.84 -17.53
C LYS A 179 4.00 -64.11 -18.37
N ARG A 180 4.20 -65.29 -17.76
CA ARG A 180 4.16 -66.58 -18.47
C ARG A 180 2.79 -66.88 -19.05
N ALA A 181 1.71 -66.53 -18.35
CA ALA A 181 0.35 -66.69 -18.87
C ALA A 181 0.14 -65.86 -20.15
N ARG A 182 0.62 -64.61 -20.18
CA ARG A 182 0.57 -63.77 -21.37
C ARG A 182 1.43 -64.32 -22.52
N GLU A 183 2.61 -64.86 -22.22
CA GLU A 183 3.48 -65.52 -23.21
C GLU A 183 2.77 -66.72 -23.84
N ILE A 184 2.22 -67.64 -23.02
CA ILE A 184 1.48 -68.82 -23.49
C ILE A 184 0.26 -68.42 -24.34
N ILE A 185 -0.50 -67.42 -23.91
CA ILE A 185 -1.66 -66.92 -24.67
C ILE A 185 -1.20 -66.34 -26.01
N SER A 186 -0.11 -65.56 -26.02
CA SER A 186 0.44 -64.96 -27.24
C SER A 186 0.92 -66.04 -28.23
N ASP A 187 1.64 -67.06 -27.74
CA ASP A 187 2.08 -68.19 -28.55
C ASP A 187 0.91 -69.00 -29.10
N ALA A 188 -0.13 -69.24 -28.28
CA ALA A 188 -1.34 -69.92 -28.72
C ALA A 188 -2.08 -69.12 -29.81
N ILE A 189 -2.21 -67.80 -29.65
CA ILE A 189 -2.78 -66.92 -30.66
C ILE A 189 -1.95 -66.96 -31.94
N GLN A 190 -0.62 -66.82 -31.87
CA GLN A 190 0.26 -66.89 -33.05
C GLN A 190 0.11 -68.22 -33.80
N ARG A 191 0.01 -69.33 -33.06
CA ARG A 191 -0.13 -70.68 -33.65
C ARG A 191 -1.48 -70.85 -34.36
N VAL A 192 -2.58 -70.46 -33.72
CA VAL A 192 -3.95 -70.63 -34.25
C VAL A 192 -4.28 -69.59 -35.34
N ALA A 193 -3.74 -68.37 -35.25
CA ALA A 193 -4.01 -67.32 -36.23
C ALA A 193 -3.58 -67.71 -37.65
N SER A 194 -2.45 -68.44 -37.79
CA SER A 194 -1.98 -68.88 -39.10
C SER A 194 -2.95 -69.86 -39.78
N GLU A 195 -3.46 -70.86 -39.05
CA GLU A 195 -4.43 -71.84 -39.57
C GLU A 195 -5.82 -71.23 -39.80
N HIS A 196 -6.26 -70.31 -38.93
CA HIS A 196 -7.57 -69.69 -39.06
C HIS A 196 -7.63 -68.69 -40.23
N VAL A 197 -6.57 -67.89 -40.44
CA VAL A 197 -6.52 -66.96 -41.58
C VAL A 197 -6.54 -67.71 -42.91
N VAL A 198 -5.87 -68.86 -43.03
CA VAL A 198 -5.92 -69.70 -44.23
C VAL A 198 -7.33 -70.26 -44.46
N SER A 199 -8.00 -70.77 -43.41
CA SER A 199 -9.32 -71.39 -43.57
C SER A 199 -10.45 -70.41 -43.92
N VAL A 200 -10.38 -69.15 -43.49
CA VAL A 200 -11.42 -68.14 -43.79
C VAL A 200 -11.16 -67.40 -45.11
N SER A 201 -9.91 -67.30 -45.57
CA SER A 201 -9.55 -66.51 -46.76
C SER A 201 -9.59 -67.29 -48.09
N THR A 202 -9.65 -68.62 -48.06
CA THR A 202 -9.73 -69.43 -49.27
C THR A 202 -11.15 -69.95 -49.51
N SER A 203 -11.80 -69.45 -50.57
CA SER A 203 -13.06 -70.00 -51.08
C SER A 203 -12.81 -70.71 -52.40
N ILE A 204 -13.20 -71.99 -52.47
CA ILE A 204 -13.10 -72.78 -53.70
C ILE A 204 -14.37 -72.54 -54.51
N VAL A 205 -14.21 -71.91 -55.68
CA VAL A 205 -15.32 -71.68 -56.64
C VAL A 205 -15.19 -72.69 -57.78
N SER A 206 -16.13 -73.64 -57.86
CA SER A 206 -16.20 -74.59 -58.98
C SER A 206 -16.81 -73.92 -60.22
N LEU A 207 -16.09 -73.98 -61.33
CA LEU A 207 -16.55 -73.41 -62.60
C LEU A 207 -17.35 -74.43 -63.41
N PRO A 208 -18.53 -74.07 -63.95
CA PRO A 208 -19.42 -75.01 -64.63
C PRO A 208 -18.97 -75.41 -66.05
N ASN A 209 -18.02 -74.69 -66.67
CA ASN A 209 -17.46 -75.04 -67.98
C ASN A 209 -16.06 -74.42 -68.22
N GLU A 210 -15.30 -74.99 -69.15
CA GLU A 210 -13.94 -74.52 -69.53
C GLU A 210 -13.97 -73.15 -70.25
N GLU A 211 -15.08 -72.77 -70.87
CA GLU A 211 -15.24 -71.46 -71.51
C GLU A 211 -15.23 -70.31 -70.48
N MET A 212 -15.89 -70.48 -69.33
CA MET A 212 -15.87 -69.53 -68.21
C MET A 212 -14.47 -69.38 -67.61
N LYS A 213 -13.70 -70.47 -67.54
CA LYS A 213 -12.31 -70.47 -67.06
C LYS A 213 -11.41 -69.62 -67.97
N GLY A 214 -11.58 -69.74 -69.30
CA GLY A 214 -10.87 -68.90 -70.27
C GLY A 214 -11.19 -67.40 -70.13
N ARG A 215 -12.44 -67.04 -69.81
CA ARG A 215 -12.88 -65.65 -69.58
C ARG A 215 -12.32 -65.04 -68.29
N ILE A 216 -12.25 -65.82 -67.20
CA ILE A 216 -11.78 -65.34 -65.90
C ILE A 216 -10.26 -65.18 -65.88
N VAL A 217 -9.50 -66.12 -66.45
CA VAL A 217 -8.03 -66.12 -66.44
C VAL A 217 -7.43 -65.10 -67.43
N GLY A 218 -8.06 -64.93 -68.61
CA GLY A 218 -7.58 -64.06 -69.69
C GLY A 218 -6.33 -64.59 -70.42
N ARG A 219 -6.04 -64.11 -71.64
CA ARG A 219 -4.83 -64.52 -72.40
C ARG A 219 -3.55 -64.18 -71.59
N ASN A 220 -2.71 -65.18 -71.32
CA ASN A 220 -1.50 -65.12 -70.49
C ASN A 220 -1.72 -64.73 -69.01
N GLY A 221 -2.90 -65.03 -68.42
CA GLY A 221 -3.10 -65.01 -66.96
C GLY A 221 -3.21 -63.62 -66.31
N ARG A 222 -3.46 -62.58 -67.10
CA ARG A 222 -3.39 -61.17 -66.66
C ARG A 222 -4.38 -60.79 -65.55
N ASN A 223 -5.50 -61.50 -65.42
CA ASN A 223 -6.58 -61.16 -64.48
C ASN A 223 -6.49 -61.88 -63.12
N ILE A 224 -5.63 -62.88 -62.97
CA ILE A 224 -5.50 -63.69 -61.74
C ILE A 224 -4.10 -63.61 -61.12
N ARG A 225 -3.38 -62.50 -61.38
CA ARG A 225 -2.05 -62.24 -60.82
C ARG A 225 -2.15 -61.49 -59.51
#